data_AF-A0A5C7XFT0-F1
#
_entry.id   AF-A0A5C7XFT0-F1
#
_cell.length_a   1.000
_cell.length_b   1.000
_cell.length_c   1.000
_cell.angle_alpha   90.00
_cell.angle_beta   90.00
_cell.angle_gamma   90.00
#
_symmetry.space_group_name_H-M   'P 1'
#
loop_
_entity.id
_entity.type
_entity.pdbx_description
1 polymer ?
#
loop_
_entity_poly.entity_id
_entity_poly.type
_entity_poly.pdbx_seq_one_letter_code
_entity_poly.pdbx_strand_id
1 'polypeptide(L)'
;MHYRLGWPLGRVAARAGVPISIRINVIKDEEAGVYVGTSSDVQGLVVEAETLDQLIEESKDMIQSLLEVEHERIPKHSVTRFRINGDLACA
;
A
#
# COMPACT_ATOMS: atom_id res chain seq x y z
N MET A 1 10.43 11.67 11.08
CA MET A 1 10.71 10.22 11.08
C MET A 1 9.48 9.51 10.55
N HIS A 2 9.63 8.56 9.61
CA HIS A 2 8.50 7.79 9.07
C HIS A 2 8.67 6.34 9.51
N TYR A 3 7.63 5.74 10.08
CA TYR A 3 7.66 4.34 10.51
C TYR A 3 7.06 3.44 9.43
N ARG A 4 7.59 2.23 9.29
CA ARG A 4 7.04 1.23 8.36
C ARG A 4 5.93 0.46 9.06
N LEU A 5 4.79 0.31 8.40
CA LEU A 5 3.65 -0.42 8.98
C LEU A 5 4.01 -1.89 9.24
N GLY A 6 4.79 -2.53 8.37
CA GLY A 6 5.27 -3.91 8.55
C GLY A 6 6.32 -4.14 9.65
N TRP A 7 6.61 -3.15 10.50
CA TRP A 7 7.46 -3.32 11.70
C TRP A 7 6.57 -3.56 12.93
N PRO A 8 6.92 -4.43 13.91
CA PRO A 8 6.06 -4.76 15.05
C PRO A 8 5.54 -3.55 15.84
N LEU A 9 6.30 -2.44 15.88
CA LEU A 9 5.87 -1.19 16.54
C LEU A 9 5.23 -0.18 15.57
N GLY A 10 5.26 -0.45 14.26
CA GLY A 10 4.71 0.41 13.22
C GLY A 10 3.20 0.61 13.35
N ARG A 11 2.46 -0.46 13.66
CA ARG A 11 1.01 -0.39 13.94
C ARG A 11 0.67 0.47 15.15
N VAL A 12 1.46 0.36 16.22
CA VAL A 12 1.27 1.17 17.44
C VAL A 12 1.55 2.65 17.14
N ALA A 13 2.62 2.95 16.39
CA ALA A 13 2.94 4.31 15.96
C ALA A 13 1.85 4.90 15.05
N ALA A 14 1.33 4.10 14.12
CA ALA A 14 0.22 4.48 13.25
C ALA A 14 -1.02 4.86 14.07
N ARG A 15 -1.38 4.04 15.07
CA ARG A 15 -2.50 4.32 16.00
C ARG A 15 -2.29 5.58 16.84
N ALA A 16 -1.03 5.93 17.13
CA ALA A 16 -0.68 7.17 17.82
C ALA A 16 -0.71 8.42 16.91
N GLY A 17 -1.07 8.26 15.63
CA GLY A 17 -1.13 9.35 14.65
C GLY A 17 0.21 9.75 14.05
N VAL A 18 1.24 8.91 14.24
CA VAL A 18 2.57 9.14 13.66
C VAL A 18 2.53 8.78 12.18
N PRO A 19 3.11 9.61 11.29
CA PRO A 19 3.18 9.31 9.87
C PRO A 19 3.92 7.99 9.58
N ILE A 20 3.26 7.10 8.86
CA ILE A 20 3.72 5.80 8.40
C ILE A 20 3.91 5.75 6.88
N SER A 21 4.77 4.84 6.44
CA SER A 21 5.03 4.54 5.03
C SER A 21 4.61 3.12 4.71
N ILE A 22 3.96 2.95 3.56
CA ILE A 22 3.49 1.67 3.02
C ILE A 22 4.19 1.45 1.68
N ARG A 23 4.77 0.25 1.49
CA ARG A 23 5.35 -0.15 0.20
C ARG A 23 4.34 -0.93 -0.59
N ILE A 24 4.20 -0.58 -1.85
CA ILE A 24 3.38 -1.31 -2.82
C ILE A 24 4.36 -1.88 -3.84
N ASN A 25 4.37 -3.20 -3.97
CA ASN A 25 5.11 -3.88 -5.02
C ASN A 25 4.18 -3.98 -6.22
N VAL A 26 4.64 -3.49 -7.37
CA VAL A 26 3.87 -3.50 -8.61
C VAL A 26 4.53 -4.44 -9.60
N ILE A 27 3.73 -5.33 -10.16
CA ILE A 27 4.14 -6.27 -11.21
C ILE A 27 3.25 -5.96 -12.42
N LYS A 28 3.84 -5.86 -13.60
CA LYS A 28 3.07 -5.75 -14.84
C LYS A 28 2.80 -7.15 -15.37
N ASP A 29 1.54 -7.50 -15.53
CA ASP A 29 1.12 -8.70 -16.24
C ASP A 29 1.04 -8.37 -17.73
N GLU A 30 1.95 -8.94 -18.52
CA GLU A 30 2.01 -8.69 -19.97
C GLU A 30 0.95 -9.46 -20.77
N GLU A 31 0.44 -10.57 -20.24
CA GLU A 31 -0.61 -11.36 -20.88
C GLU A 31 -1.97 -10.67 -20.75
N ALA A 32 -2.25 -10.11 -19.57
CA ALA A 32 -3.48 -9.37 -19.28
C ALA A 32 -3.38 -7.87 -19.61
N GLY A 33 -2.17 -7.31 -19.74
CA GLY A 33 -1.95 -5.89 -20.01
C GLY A 33 -2.24 -4.96 -18.83
N VAL A 34 -2.22 -5.47 -17.60
CA VAL A 34 -2.57 -4.74 -16.38
C VAL A 34 -1.41 -4.71 -15.38
N TYR A 35 -1.43 -3.74 -14.48
CA TYR A 35 -0.55 -3.69 -13.32
C TYR A 35 -1.23 -4.31 -12.11
N VAL A 36 -0.50 -5.13 -11.37
CA VAL A 36 -0.93 -5.77 -10.13
C VAL A 36 -0.08 -5.24 -8.98
N GLY A 37 -0.76 -4.65 -7.99
CA GLY A 37 -0.19 -4.03 -6.80
C GLY A 37 -0.44 -4.89 -5.58
N THR A 38 0.62 -5.25 -4.87
CA THR A 38 0.55 -6.02 -3.63
C THR A 38 1.38 -5.36 -2.53
N SER A 39 1.12 -5.65 -1.26
CA SER A 39 1.96 -5.15 -0.17
C SER A 39 2.19 -6.20 0.91
N SER A 40 3.42 -6.25 1.43
CA SER A 40 3.72 -6.99 2.66
C SER A 40 3.46 -6.16 3.92
N ASP A 41 3.26 -4.85 3.79
CA ASP A 41 3.02 -3.94 4.90
C ASP A 41 1.52 -3.91 5.29
N VAL A 42 0.61 -4.21 4.35
CA VAL A 42 -0.85 -4.32 4.56
C VAL A 42 -1.31 -5.70 4.12
N GLN A 43 -1.75 -6.53 5.07
CA GLN A 43 -2.20 -7.88 4.78
C GLN A 43 -3.49 -7.85 3.96
N GLY A 44 -3.53 -8.65 2.89
CA GLY A 44 -4.70 -8.74 2.01
C GLY A 44 -4.80 -7.64 0.96
N LEU A 45 -3.82 -6.73 0.87
CA LEU A 45 -3.79 -5.73 -0.20
C LEU A 45 -3.39 -6.37 -1.53
N VAL A 46 -4.36 -6.46 -2.43
CA VAL A 46 -4.20 -6.80 -3.85
C VAL A 46 -5.08 -5.85 -4.66
N VAL A 47 -4.48 -5.15 -5.62
CA VAL A 47 -5.17 -4.20 -6.51
C VAL A 47 -4.68 -4.41 -7.92
N GLU A 48 -5.58 -4.39 -8.89
CA GLU A 48 -5.23 -4.45 -10.31
C GLU A 48 -5.76 -3.21 -11.04
N ALA A 49 -4.99 -2.68 -11.98
CA ALA A 49 -5.44 -1.58 -12.83
C ALA A 49 -4.68 -1.51 -14.15
N GLU A 50 -5.29 -0.88 -15.17
CA GLU A 50 -4.69 -0.71 -16.49
C GLU A 50 -3.52 0.29 -16.49
N THR A 51 -3.52 1.23 -15.55
CA THR A 51 -2.48 2.26 -15.42
C THR A 51 -1.93 2.35 -14.01
N LEU A 52 -0.69 2.81 -13.88
CA LEU A 52 -0.05 3.03 -12.57
C LEU A 52 -0.79 4.06 -11.73
N ASP A 53 -1.34 5.11 -12.35
CA ASP A 53 -2.08 6.16 -11.63
C ASP A 53 -3.36 5.59 -11.00
N GLN A 54 -4.15 4.84 -11.76
CA GLN A 54 -5.34 4.13 -11.25
C GLN A 54 -4.96 3.16 -10.13
N LEU A 55 -3.88 2.40 -10.31
CA LEU A 55 -3.40 1.47 -9.28
C LEU A 55 -3.07 2.20 -7.97
N ILE A 56 -2.51 3.40 -8.04
CA ILE A 56 -2.19 4.21 -6.86
C ILE A 56 -3.46 4.70 -6.16
N GLU A 57 -4.46 5.17 -6.92
CA GLU A 57 -5.74 5.63 -6.37
C GLU A 57 -6.49 4.49 -5.69
N GLU A 58 -6.70 3.39 -6.40
CA GLU A 58 -7.38 2.20 -5.88
C GLU A 58 -6.65 1.61 -4.68
N SER A 59 -5.31 1.61 -4.69
CA SER A 59 -4.52 1.16 -3.54
C SER A 59 -4.75 2.02 -2.31
N LYS A 60 -4.92 3.35 -2.44
CA LYS A 60 -5.20 4.22 -1.29
C LYS A 60 -6.53 3.88 -0.65
N ASP A 61 -7.55 3.66 -1.47
CA ASP A 61 -8.90 3.37 -0.99
C ASP A 61 -8.97 1.97 -0.37
N MET A 62 -8.40 0.98 -1.03
CA MET A 62 -8.33 -0.39 -0.50
C MET A 62 -7.53 -0.46 0.81
N ILE A 63 -6.40 0.25 0.91
CA ILE A 63 -5.64 0.33 2.17
C ILE A 63 -6.50 0.92 3.28
N GLN A 64 -7.27 1.97 3.03
CA GLN A 64 -8.16 2.51 4.06
C GLN A 64 -9.20 1.47 4.50
N SER A 65 -9.85 0.80 3.55
CA SER A 65 -10.84 -0.23 3.87
C SER A 65 -10.24 -1.40 4.64
N LEU A 66 -9.05 -1.87 4.28
CA LEU A 66 -8.37 -2.97 4.98
C LEU A 66 -7.99 -2.60 6.41
N LEU A 67 -7.49 -1.38 6.63
CA LEU A 67 -7.17 -0.88 7.97
C LEU A 67 -8.42 -0.73 8.84
N GLU A 68 -9.55 -0.33 8.24
CA GLU A 68 -10.85 -0.27 8.92
C GLU A 68 -11.32 -1.67 9.34
N VAL A 69 -11.16 -2.68 8.47
CA VAL A 69 -11.52 -4.10 8.74
C VAL A 69 -10.64 -4.72 9.84
N GLU A 70 -9.34 -4.43 9.87
CA GLU A 70 -8.45 -4.88 10.95
C GLU A 70 -8.73 -4.17 12.30
N HIS A 71 -9.77 -3.32 12.38
CA HIS A 71 -10.10 -2.48 13.53
C HIS A 71 -8.92 -1.60 14.00
N GLU A 72 -7.97 -1.34 13.11
CA GLU A 72 -6.85 -0.47 13.41
C GLU A 72 -7.33 0.98 13.32
N ARG A 73 -7.42 1.66 14.48
CA ARG A 73 -7.69 3.11 14.54
C ARG A 73 -6.48 3.90 14.07
N ILE A 74 -6.15 3.77 12.79
CA ILE A 74 -5.08 4.50 12.13
C ILE A 74 -5.71 5.72 11.48
N PRO A 75 -5.34 6.96 11.88
CA PRO A 75 -5.92 8.16 11.30
C PRO A 75 -5.51 8.26 9.82
N LYS A 76 -6.47 8.59 8.95
CA LYS A 76 -6.30 8.61 7.48
C LYS A 76 -5.08 9.41 6.99
N HIS A 77 -4.70 10.46 7.72
CA HIS A 77 -3.55 11.32 7.38
C HIS A 77 -2.18 10.75 7.79
N SER A 78 -2.14 9.66 8.55
CA SER A 78 -0.89 9.04 8.95
C SER A 78 -0.25 8.24 7.81
N VAL A 79 -0.97 7.84 6.78
CA VAL A 79 -0.35 7.21 5.60
C VAL A 79 0.27 8.30 4.73
N THR A 80 1.57 8.52 4.87
CA THR A 80 2.24 9.71 4.33
C THR A 80 3.10 9.41 3.11
N ARG A 81 3.43 8.14 2.85
CA ARG A 81 4.31 7.79 1.73
C ARG A 81 4.03 6.41 1.16
N PHE A 82 3.68 6.38 -0.11
CA PHE A 82 3.68 5.21 -0.97
C PHE A 82 5.04 5.07 -1.62
N ARG A 83 5.62 3.87 -1.57
CA ARG A 83 6.80 3.52 -2.36
C ARG A 83 6.42 2.39 -3.30
N ILE A 84 6.46 2.69 -4.59
CA ILE A 84 6.25 1.72 -5.65
C ILE A 84 7.61 1.10 -5.96
N ASN A 85 7.73 -0.20 -5.70
CA ASN A 85 8.81 -1.01 -6.21
C ASN A 85 8.26 -1.77 -7.41
N GLY A 86 8.66 -1.37 -8.62
CA GLY A 86 8.31 -2.10 -9.82
C GLY A 86 9.47 -2.97 -10.25
N ASP A 87 9.27 -4.28 -10.30
CA ASP A 87 10.00 -5.12 -11.26
C ASP A 87 9.37 -4.83 -12.63
N LEU A 88 9.64 -3.63 -13.14
CA LEU A 88 9.41 -3.26 -14.53
C LEU A 88 10.52 -3.96 -15.30
N ALA A 89 10.42 -5.29 -15.42
CA ALA A 89 11.36 -6.09 -16.17
C ALA A 89 11.59 -5.40 -17.51
N CYS A 90 12.86 -5.08 -17.74
CA CYS A 90 13.35 -4.29 -18.86
C CYS A 90 12.67 -4.69 -20.18
N ALA A 91 12.10 -3.69 -20.86
CA ALA A 91 12.03 -3.71 -22.31
C ALA A 91 13.44 -3.66 -22.92
#